data_AF-B3RIB8-F1
#
_entry.id   AF-B3RIB8-F1
#
_cell.length_a   1.000
_cell.length_b   1.000
_cell.length_c   1.000
_cell.angle_alpha   90.00
_cell.angle_beta   90.00
_cell.angle_gamma   90.00
#
_symmetry.space_group_name_H-M   'P 1'
#
loop_
_entity.id
_entity.type
_entity.pdbx_description
1 polymer ?
#
loop_
_entity_poly.entity_id
_entity_poly.type
_entity_poly.pdbx_seq_one_letter_code
_entity_poly.pdbx_strand_id
1 'polypeptide(L)'
;KNRYDNVIAYDHTRVKLNPIPDDLGSTYINANFIKTNGKVKTIIATQGPLSNTVGDFWRMIWEQRVNVIVMITNIVEKGRRKCERYWPENGKNQTFGAISVTLTKETTYPEYTIRHMNVKKVERTAKMFNAVKQFHYTCWPDHGVPNNTNGIMKFIKK
;
A
#
# COMPACT_ATOMS: atom_id res chain seq x y z
N LYS A 1 -6.86 8.97 -12.40
CA LYS A 1 -6.43 8.29 -11.14
C LYS A 1 -4.92 8.00 -11.09
N ASN A 2 -4.12 8.49 -12.04
CA ASN A 2 -2.67 8.22 -12.13
C ASN A 2 -1.88 9.34 -11.45
N ARG A 3 -0.77 9.01 -10.79
CA ARG A 3 0.14 10.01 -10.23
C ARG A 3 0.99 10.69 -11.31
N TYR A 4 1.39 9.93 -12.33
CA TYR A 4 2.16 10.42 -13.48
C TYR A 4 1.49 9.93 -14.76
N ASP A 5 1.28 10.82 -15.72
CA ASP A 5 0.57 10.49 -16.96
C ASP A 5 1.35 9.51 -17.85
N ASN A 6 2.68 9.48 -17.72
CA ASN A 6 3.56 8.56 -18.42
C ASN A 6 3.80 7.23 -17.68
N VAL A 7 3.19 7.01 -16.51
CA VAL A 7 3.28 5.75 -15.76
C VAL A 7 1.89 5.18 -15.58
N ILE A 8 1.49 4.33 -16.52
CA ILE A 8 0.15 3.73 -16.58
C ILE A 8 0.22 2.22 -16.40
N ALA A 9 -0.88 1.64 -15.88
CA ALA A 9 -1.02 0.21 -15.72
C ALA A 9 -1.39 -0.48 -17.05
N TYR A 10 -0.61 -1.47 -17.48
CA TYR A 10 -0.93 -2.26 -18.68
C TYR A 10 -2.22 -3.07 -18.51
N ASP A 11 -3.10 -3.05 -19.52
CA ASP A 11 -4.44 -3.66 -19.43
C ASP A 11 -4.44 -5.16 -19.15
N HIS A 12 -3.48 -5.89 -19.71
CA HIS A 12 -3.43 -7.35 -19.62
C HIS A 12 -2.99 -7.85 -18.22
N THR A 13 -2.33 -7.01 -17.42
CA THR A 13 -1.83 -7.37 -16.07
C THR A 13 -2.37 -6.48 -14.97
N ARG A 14 -3.18 -5.46 -15.29
CA ARG A 14 -3.68 -4.54 -14.27
C ARG A 14 -4.55 -5.26 -13.25
N VAL A 15 -4.47 -4.79 -12.01
CA VAL A 15 -5.43 -5.19 -10.98
C VAL A 15 -6.78 -4.54 -11.31
N LYS A 16 -7.83 -5.34 -11.32
CA LYS A 16 -9.20 -4.88 -11.55
C LYS A 16 -9.94 -4.93 -10.22
N LEU A 17 -10.48 -3.80 -9.80
CA LEU A 17 -11.32 -3.76 -8.61
C LEU A 17 -12.75 -4.17 -8.98
N ASN A 18 -13.50 -4.71 -8.01
CA ASN A 18 -14.90 -5.01 -8.23
C ASN A 18 -15.68 -3.73 -8.60
N PRO A 19 -16.63 -3.80 -9.55
CA PRO A 19 -17.41 -2.63 -9.94
C PRO A 19 -18.27 -2.16 -8.76
N ILE A 20 -18.34 -0.84 -8.61
CA ILE A 20 -19.31 -0.16 -7.75
C ILE A 20 -20.45 0.32 -8.67
N PRO A 21 -21.74 0.05 -8.35
CA PRO A 21 -22.86 0.55 -9.13
C PRO A 21 -22.74 2.06 -9.36
N ASP A 22 -23.07 2.49 -10.58
CA ASP A 22 -23.07 3.89 -11.00
C ASP A 22 -21.71 4.62 -11.01
N ASP A 23 -20.59 3.92 -10.77
CA ASP A 23 -19.23 4.45 -10.95
C ASP A 23 -18.48 3.67 -12.04
N LEU A 24 -18.49 4.20 -13.26
CA LEU A 24 -17.79 3.64 -14.42
C LEU A 24 -16.26 3.56 -14.20
N GLY A 25 -15.69 4.43 -13.37
CA GLY A 25 -14.27 4.48 -13.03
C GLY A 25 -13.88 3.60 -11.85
N SER A 26 -14.83 2.92 -11.20
CA SER A 26 -14.61 2.13 -9.99
C SER A 26 -13.72 0.92 -10.20
N THR A 27 -13.62 0.38 -11.41
CA THR A 27 -12.83 -0.84 -11.67
C THR A 27 -11.34 -0.57 -11.85
N TYR A 28 -10.95 0.71 -11.94
CA TYR A 28 -9.58 1.12 -12.23
C TYR A 28 -8.79 1.49 -10.96
N ILE A 29 -7.61 0.89 -10.86
CA ILE A 29 -6.51 1.33 -9.99
C ILE A 29 -5.20 1.17 -10.77
N ASN A 30 -4.25 2.09 -10.56
CA ASN A 30 -2.94 2.01 -11.19
C ASN A 30 -2.06 1.00 -10.41
N ALA A 31 -2.23 -0.27 -10.77
CA ALA A 31 -1.52 -1.40 -10.19
C ALA A 31 -1.47 -2.56 -11.19
N ASN A 32 -0.41 -3.35 -11.17
CA ASN A 32 -0.24 -4.54 -12.01
C ASN A 32 0.19 -5.74 -11.16
N PHE A 33 -0.31 -6.91 -11.52
CA PHE A 33 0.22 -8.17 -11.04
C PHE A 33 1.57 -8.46 -11.70
N ILE A 34 2.55 -8.84 -10.89
CA ILE A 34 3.88 -9.25 -11.35
C ILE A 34 4.12 -10.67 -10.86
N LYS A 35 4.41 -11.59 -11.79
CA LYS A 35 4.84 -12.94 -11.47
C LYS A 35 6.29 -12.93 -11.02
N THR A 36 6.61 -13.70 -9.97
CA THR A 36 7.98 -13.83 -9.49
C THR A 36 8.40 -15.29 -9.43
N ASN A 37 9.71 -15.52 -9.54
CA ASN A 37 10.30 -16.86 -9.44
C ASN A 37 10.59 -17.27 -7.98
N GLY A 38 10.27 -16.41 -7.01
CA GLY A 38 10.52 -16.66 -5.60
C GLY A 38 9.48 -17.55 -4.91
N LYS A 39 9.52 -17.55 -3.57
CA LYS A 39 8.49 -18.18 -2.71
C LYS A 39 7.13 -17.52 -2.91
N VAL A 40 7.10 -16.20 -3.06
CA VAL A 40 5.88 -15.43 -3.37
C VAL A 40 5.67 -15.44 -4.87
N LYS A 41 4.67 -16.17 -5.36
CA LYS A 41 4.47 -16.37 -6.81
C LYS A 41 3.97 -15.13 -7.54
N THR A 42 3.24 -14.26 -6.84
CA THR A 42 2.67 -13.05 -7.43
C THR A 42 2.75 -11.90 -6.43
N ILE A 43 3.19 -10.74 -6.90
CA ILE A 43 3.13 -9.48 -6.16
C ILE A 43 2.27 -8.47 -6.93
N ILE A 44 1.87 -7.40 -6.27
CA ILE A 44 1.21 -6.25 -6.90
C ILE A 44 2.18 -5.07 -6.84
N ALA A 45 2.59 -4.56 -7.99
CA ALA A 45 3.24 -3.25 -8.07
C ALA A 45 2.16 -2.18 -8.26
N THR A 46 2.21 -1.11 -7.48
CA THR A 46 1.23 -0.02 -7.55
C THR A 46 1.89 1.31 -7.24
N GLN A 47 1.31 2.40 -7.75
CA GLN A 47 1.73 3.75 -7.39
C GLN A 47 1.50 4.03 -5.89
N GLY A 48 2.26 4.98 -5.33
CA GLY A 48 1.91 5.59 -4.05
C GLY A 48 0.52 6.24 -4.13
N PRO A 49 -0.45 5.87 -3.27
CA PRO A 49 -1.82 6.38 -3.33
C PRO A 49 -1.88 7.91 -3.35
N LEU A 50 -2.85 8.45 -4.08
CA LEU A 50 -3.23 9.86 -4.10
C LEU A 50 -4.36 10.08 -3.10
N SER A 51 -4.64 11.34 -2.75
CA SER A 51 -5.70 11.67 -1.78
C SER A 51 -7.05 11.11 -2.21
N ASN A 52 -7.34 11.14 -3.51
CA ASN A 52 -8.54 10.59 -4.12
C ASN A 52 -8.47 9.09 -4.46
N THR A 53 -7.36 8.39 -4.20
CA THR A 53 -7.22 6.94 -4.47
C THR A 53 -6.85 6.11 -3.25
N VAL A 54 -6.76 6.70 -2.05
CA VAL A 54 -6.51 5.94 -0.81
C VAL A 54 -7.61 4.90 -0.55
N GLY A 55 -8.87 5.22 -0.84
CA GLY A 55 -9.99 4.27 -0.71
C GLY A 55 -9.87 3.09 -1.68
N ASP A 56 -9.54 3.37 -2.95
CA ASP A 56 -9.31 2.33 -3.97
C ASP A 56 -8.13 1.43 -3.59
N PHE A 57 -7.06 2.00 -3.02
CA PHE A 57 -5.91 1.25 -2.54
C PHE A 57 -6.28 0.25 -1.43
N TRP A 58 -7.04 0.68 -0.43
CA TRP A 58 -7.49 -0.24 0.64
C TRP A 58 -8.50 -1.26 0.15
N ARG A 59 -9.36 -0.88 -0.80
CA ARG A 59 -10.27 -1.82 -1.46
C ARG A 59 -9.51 -2.89 -2.22
N MET A 60 -8.44 -2.53 -2.95
CA MET A 60 -7.53 -3.47 -3.60
C MET A 60 -6.94 -4.46 -2.59
N ILE A 61 -6.39 -3.96 -1.48
CA ILE A 61 -5.79 -4.80 -0.43
C ILE A 61 -6.81 -5.80 0.13
N TRP A 62 -8.04 -5.33 0.37
CA TRP A 62 -9.12 -6.17 0.88
C TRP A 62 -9.53 -7.25 -0.13
N GLU A 63 -9.84 -6.86 -1.37
CA GLU A 63 -10.32 -7.76 -2.43
C GLU A 63 -9.27 -8.82 -2.80
N GLN A 64 -8.00 -8.41 -2.87
CA GLN A 64 -6.88 -9.29 -3.21
C GLN A 64 -6.31 -10.04 -1.99
N ARG A 65 -6.92 -9.89 -0.80
CA ARG A 65 -6.50 -10.52 0.46
C ARG A 65 -5.01 -10.30 0.75
N VAL A 66 -4.53 -9.09 0.54
CA VAL A 66 -3.12 -8.72 0.79
C VAL A 66 -2.90 -8.57 2.29
N ASN A 67 -1.95 -9.32 2.84
CA ASN A 67 -1.56 -9.24 4.25
C ASN A 67 -0.22 -8.52 4.48
N VAL A 68 0.52 -8.22 3.41
CA VAL A 68 1.83 -7.55 3.49
C VAL A 68 1.90 -6.43 2.47
N ILE A 69 2.24 -5.23 2.93
CA ILE A 69 2.48 -4.05 2.10
C ILE A 69 3.95 -3.67 2.26
N VAL A 70 4.64 -3.46 1.14
CA VAL A 70 6.02 -2.97 1.12
C VAL A 70 6.01 -1.56 0.52
N MET A 71 6.36 -0.56 1.34
CA MET A 71 6.44 0.84 0.96
C MET A 71 7.91 1.26 0.92
N ILE A 72 8.37 1.75 -0.23
CA ILE A 72 9.78 2.06 -0.51
C ILE A 72 10.02 3.55 -0.82
N THR A 73 9.13 4.43 -0.37
CA THR A 73 9.20 5.88 -0.57
C THR A 73 8.68 6.58 0.66
N ASN A 74 9.22 7.76 0.97
CA ASN A 74 8.68 8.62 2.02
C ASN A 74 7.42 9.36 1.53
N ILE A 75 6.60 9.89 2.45
CA ILE A 75 5.41 10.68 2.09
C ILE A 75 5.82 11.93 1.31
N VAL A 76 6.86 12.62 1.79
CA VAL A 76 7.43 13.82 1.17
C VAL A 76 8.92 13.61 0.99
N GLU A 77 9.42 13.92 -0.20
CA GLU A 77 10.83 13.89 -0.55
C GLU A 77 11.20 15.23 -1.20
N LYS A 78 12.20 15.93 -0.66
CA LYS A 78 12.64 17.25 -1.13
C LYS A 78 11.49 18.26 -1.34
N GLY A 79 10.53 18.27 -0.41
CA GLY A 79 9.34 19.14 -0.46
C GLY A 79 8.24 18.70 -1.43
N ARG A 80 8.44 17.62 -2.20
CA ARG A 80 7.44 17.06 -3.11
C ARG A 80 6.74 15.87 -2.49
N ARG A 81 5.42 15.84 -2.57
CA ARG A 81 4.60 14.72 -2.09
C ARG A 81 4.69 13.53 -3.04
N LYS A 82 5.24 12.41 -2.57
CA LYS A 82 5.41 11.17 -3.34
C LYS A 82 4.32 10.15 -3.05
N CYS A 83 3.73 10.19 -1.87
CA CYS A 83 2.70 9.28 -1.42
C CYS A 83 1.77 9.97 -0.42
N GLU A 84 0.48 9.63 -0.40
CA GLU A 84 -0.37 10.01 0.72
C GLU A 84 -0.18 9.06 1.91
N ARG A 85 -0.37 9.59 3.13
CA ARG A 85 -0.49 8.76 4.32
C ARG A 85 -1.80 7.98 4.25
N TYR A 86 -1.73 6.70 3.90
CA TYR A 86 -2.89 5.81 3.80
C TYR A 86 -3.14 4.99 5.08
N TRP A 87 -2.52 5.34 6.21
CA TRP A 87 -2.71 4.65 7.48
C TRP A 87 -3.03 5.65 8.61
N PRO A 88 -3.76 5.24 9.65
CA PRO A 88 -4.06 6.11 10.79
C PRO A 88 -2.83 6.29 11.69
N GLU A 89 -2.95 7.16 12.68
CA GLU A 89 -1.98 7.27 13.77
C GLU A 89 -1.98 6.05 14.69
N ASN A 90 -0.88 5.84 15.42
CA ASN A 90 -0.72 4.66 16.27
C ASN A 90 -1.82 4.59 17.33
N GLY A 91 -2.47 3.42 17.44
CA GLY A 91 -3.61 3.21 18.33
C GLY A 91 -4.93 3.83 17.85
N LYS A 92 -4.97 4.44 16.66
CA LYS A 92 -6.18 5.04 16.09
C LYS A 92 -6.79 4.17 15.00
N ASN A 93 -8.07 4.42 14.75
CA ASN A 93 -8.82 3.89 13.61
C ASN A 93 -9.13 5.02 12.63
N GLN A 94 -9.08 4.72 11.34
CA GLN A 94 -9.53 5.60 10.28
C GLN A 94 -10.22 4.80 9.18
N THR A 95 -11.26 5.39 8.60
CA THR A 95 -12.00 4.80 7.48
C THR A 95 -11.53 5.42 6.17
N PHE A 96 -11.22 4.57 5.21
CA PHE A 96 -10.82 4.91 3.85
C PHE A 96 -11.79 4.26 2.87
N GLY A 97 -12.76 5.04 2.37
CA GLY A 97 -13.89 4.50 1.61
C GLY A 97 -14.68 3.47 2.43
N ALA A 98 -14.86 2.26 1.91
CA ALA A 98 -15.59 1.19 2.60
C ALA A 98 -14.73 0.35 3.56
N ILE A 99 -13.45 0.69 3.75
CA ILE A 99 -12.50 -0.08 4.58
C ILE A 99 -12.09 0.72 5.81
N SER A 100 -12.31 0.15 6.98
CA SER A 100 -11.85 0.67 8.26
C SER A 100 -10.51 0.02 8.63
N VAL A 101 -9.52 0.85 8.95
CA VAL A 101 -8.14 0.46 9.23
C VAL A 101 -7.78 0.92 10.63
N THR A 102 -7.36 0.01 11.49
CA THR A 102 -6.83 0.31 12.83
C THR A 102 -5.34 0.01 12.85
N LEU A 103 -4.51 0.99 13.23
CA LEU A 103 -3.09 0.77 13.49
C LEU A 103 -2.92 0.29 14.92
N THR A 104 -2.56 -0.98 15.08
CA THR A 104 -2.46 -1.65 16.39
C THR A 104 -1.06 -1.63 16.98
N LYS A 105 -0.03 -1.53 16.13
CA LYS A 105 1.36 -1.41 16.56
C LYS A 105 2.19 -0.71 15.49
N GLU A 106 3.06 0.19 15.93
CA GLU A 106 4.12 0.79 15.11
C GLU A 106 5.47 0.58 15.81
N THR A 107 6.45 0.10 15.06
CA THR A 107 7.84 -0.02 15.54
C THR A 107 8.77 0.63 14.53
N THR A 108 9.44 1.69 14.97
CA THR A 108 10.39 2.46 14.16
C THR A 108 11.81 2.00 14.42
N TYR A 109 12.52 1.69 13.35
CA TYR A 109 13.95 1.41 13.32
C TYR A 109 14.67 2.54 12.56
N PRO A 110 16.01 2.61 12.62
CA PRO A 110 16.75 3.67 11.92
C PRO A 110 16.48 3.73 10.41
N GLU A 111 16.28 2.57 9.76
CA GLU A 111 16.20 2.48 8.29
C GLU A 111 14.79 2.14 7.77
N TYR A 112 13.87 1.76 8.66
CA TYR A 112 12.52 1.35 8.29
C TYR A 112 11.54 1.40 9.46
N THR A 113 10.25 1.45 9.17
CA THR A 113 9.16 1.34 10.14
C THR A 113 8.31 0.11 9.81
N ILE A 114 7.90 -0.64 10.82
CA ILE A 114 6.94 -1.74 10.68
C ILE A 114 5.63 -1.35 11.37
N ARG A 115 4.51 -1.50 10.64
CA ARG A 115 3.16 -1.22 11.14
C ARG A 115 2.31 -2.47 11.07
N HIS A 116 1.60 -2.77 12.15
CA HIS A 116 0.60 -3.81 12.21
C HIS A 116 -0.78 -3.17 12.18
N MET A 117 -1.60 -3.58 11.24
CA MET A 117 -2.93 -3.02 11.03
C MET A 117 -3.98 -4.12 11.03
N ASN A 118 -5.13 -3.83 11.61
CA ASN A 118 -6.33 -4.64 11.44
C ASN A 118 -7.26 -3.91 10.49
N VAL A 119 -7.66 -4.60 9.42
CA VAL A 119 -8.58 -4.04 8.42
C VAL A 119 -9.90 -4.79 8.41
N LYS A 120 -11.00 -4.06 8.21
CA LYS A 120 -12.34 -4.63 8.07
C LYS A 120 -13.19 -3.79 7.12
N LYS A 121 -14.15 -4.42 6.44
CA LYS A 121 -15.18 -3.69 5.68
C LYS A 121 -16.16 -3.04 6.66
N VAL A 122 -16.54 -1.77 6.44
CA VAL A 122 -17.40 -1.01 7.36
C VAL A 122 -18.78 -1.66 7.55
N GLU A 123 -19.36 -2.18 6.47
CA GLU A 123 -20.68 -2.83 6.46
C GLU A 123 -20.72 -4.18 7.19
N ARG A 124 -19.56 -4.77 7.52
CA ARG A 124 -19.50 -6.06 8.22
C ARG A 124 -19.51 -5.82 9.73
N THR A 125 -20.60 -6.20 10.38
CA THR A 125 -20.76 -6.25 11.85
C THR A 125 -19.92 -7.36 12.51
N ALA A 126 -19.50 -8.36 11.74
CA ALA A 126 -18.66 -9.44 12.26
C ALA A 126 -17.31 -8.91 12.77
N LYS A 127 -16.84 -9.44 13.92
CA LYS A 127 -15.51 -9.17 14.50
C LYS A 127 -14.32 -9.63 13.63
N MET A 128 -14.56 -10.11 12.41
CA MET A 128 -13.54 -10.65 11.54
C MET A 128 -12.75 -9.52 10.87
N PHE A 129 -11.46 -9.45 11.19
CA PHE A 129 -10.51 -8.52 10.59
C PHE A 129 -9.42 -9.29 9.85
N ASN A 130 -8.88 -8.67 8.80
CA ASN A 130 -7.65 -9.15 8.17
C ASN A 130 -6.47 -8.42 8.81
N ALA A 131 -5.47 -9.17 9.25
CA ALA A 131 -4.21 -8.61 9.71
C ALA A 131 -3.35 -8.22 8.50
N VAL A 132 -2.91 -6.97 8.45
CA VAL A 132 -2.04 -6.40 7.41
C VAL A 132 -0.79 -5.84 8.08
N LYS A 133 0.38 -6.24 7.60
CA LYS A 133 1.66 -5.64 8.00
C LYS A 133 2.18 -4.74 6.90
N GLN A 134 2.51 -3.50 7.23
CA GLN A 134 3.23 -2.62 6.32
C GLN A 134 4.68 -2.51 6.77
N PHE A 135 5.58 -2.77 5.83
CA PHE A 135 7.01 -2.55 5.94
C PHE A 135 7.36 -1.30 5.15
N HIS A 136 7.82 -0.26 5.82
CA HIS A 136 8.12 1.04 5.22
C HIS A 136 9.62 1.31 5.29
N TYR A 137 10.33 1.20 4.18
CA TYR A 137 11.74 1.52 4.08
C TYR A 137 11.93 3.02 3.88
N THR A 138 12.57 3.70 4.82
CA THR A 138 12.62 5.18 4.91
C THR A 138 13.92 5.78 4.39
N CYS A 139 14.95 4.97 4.20
CA CYS A 139 16.30 5.41 3.82
C CYS A 139 16.59 5.34 2.32
N TRP A 140 15.58 5.13 1.45
CA TRP A 140 15.80 5.23 0.01
C TRP A 140 15.80 6.71 -0.42
N PRO A 141 16.88 7.22 -1.03
CA PRO A 141 16.95 8.60 -1.49
C PRO A 141 16.20 8.80 -2.82
N ASP A 142 15.57 9.97 -3.01
CA ASP A 142 14.80 10.32 -4.23
C ASP A 142 15.65 10.23 -5.52
N HIS A 143 16.95 10.52 -5.43
CA HIS A 143 17.91 10.30 -6.51
C HIS A 143 19.05 9.41 -6.02
N GLY A 144 19.36 8.37 -6.80
CA GLY A 144 20.41 7.41 -6.50
C GLY A 144 19.91 6.18 -5.75
N VAL A 145 20.79 5.60 -4.95
CA VAL A 145 20.54 4.38 -4.17
C VAL A 145 21.09 4.58 -2.76
N PRO A 146 20.65 3.80 -1.76
CA PRO A 146 21.27 3.81 -0.44
C PRO A 146 22.79 3.60 -0.52
N ASN A 147 23.56 4.28 0.34
CA ASN A 147 25.04 4.22 0.35
C ASN A 147 25.61 2.81 0.58
N ASN A 148 24.81 1.89 1.13
CA ASN A 148 25.15 0.48 1.24
C ASN A 148 23.87 -0.38 1.26
N THR A 149 24.04 -1.70 1.10
CA THR A 149 22.93 -2.66 1.01
C THR A 149 22.46 -3.19 2.37
N ASN A 150 23.11 -2.81 3.49
CA ASN A 150 22.82 -3.43 4.79
C ASN A 150 21.38 -3.21 5.25
N GLY A 151 20.86 -2.00 5.08
CA GLY A 151 19.51 -1.66 5.50
C GLY A 151 18.43 -2.41 4.73
N ILE A 152 18.55 -2.46 3.40
CA ILE A 152 17.61 -3.23 2.58
C ILE A 152 17.72 -4.73 2.82
N MET A 153 18.93 -5.26 3.07
CA MET A 153 19.11 -6.67 3.41
C MET A 153 18.50 -7.04 4.76
N LYS A 154 18.59 -6.16 5.77
CA LYS A 154 17.88 -6.35 7.05
C LYS A 154 16.37 -6.30 6.87
N PHE A 155 15.89 -5.38 6.04
CA PHE A 155 14.48 -5.20 5.74
C PHE A 155 13.87 -6.44 5.04
N ILE A 156 14.54 -6.99 4.02
CA ILE A 156 14.08 -8.19 3.29
C ILE A 156 14.02 -9.44 4.18
N LYS A 157 14.84 -9.51 5.24
CA LYS A 157 14.89 -10.66 6.16
C LYS A 157 13.80 -10.65 7.25
N LYS A 158 13.00 -9.59 7.37
CA LYS A 158 11.93 -9.45 8.38
C LYS A 158 10.58 -9.94 7.89
#